data_AF-A0A286G3B8-F1
#
_entry.id   AF-A0A286G3B8-F1
#
_cell.length_a   1.000
_cell.length_b   1.000
_cell.length_c   1.000
_cell.angle_alpha   90.00
_cell.angle_beta   90.00
_cell.angle_gamma   90.00
#
_symmetry.space_group_name_H-M   'P 1'
#
loop_
_entity.id
_entity.type
_entity.pdbx_description
1 polymer ?
#
loop_
_entity_poly.entity_id
_entity_poly.type
_entity_poly.pdbx_seq_one_letter_code
_entity_poly.pdbx_strand_id
1 'polypeptide(L)'
;MKKRSILSLLYYEFLPVLLLLLTTVCNAQSLTIPKGFTLQKSIKGSDNLIQKDFDGDGHPDYFGVIERGETEVKLISQLSTLKNKILLSESIELYRCCASMVLKKDVIQITTDFTPTFAHYKFRYDGRSSNFQLIGYDAIEGGTTEGGSSSFNLLTNTYENNFSYYDHKKQQVVSCPAVKAKLTIQKILLTDFGQKAERMLKGINEKYIPRKADKSSI
;
A
#
# COMPACT_ATOMS: atom_id res chain seq x y z
N MET A 1 2.15 -72.77 -13.29
CA MET A 1 1.51 -71.53 -12.78
C MET A 1 2.59 -70.64 -12.16
N LYS A 2 2.90 -69.50 -12.80
CA LYS A 2 3.90 -68.53 -12.31
C LYS A 2 3.26 -67.66 -11.21
N LYS A 3 3.68 -67.85 -9.95
CA LYS A 3 3.40 -66.91 -8.85
C LYS A 3 4.09 -65.57 -9.18
N ARG A 4 3.37 -64.63 -9.78
CA ARG A 4 3.81 -63.22 -9.83
C ARG A 4 3.65 -62.65 -8.42
N SER A 5 4.76 -62.15 -7.88
CA SER A 5 4.83 -61.58 -6.53
C SER A 5 3.95 -60.33 -6.43
N ILE A 6 3.03 -60.30 -5.46
CA ILE A 6 2.13 -59.17 -5.20
C ILE A 6 2.92 -57.87 -4.92
N LEU A 7 4.18 -57.97 -4.48
CA LEU A 7 5.05 -56.80 -4.29
C LEU A 7 5.37 -56.05 -5.60
N SER A 8 5.35 -56.70 -6.77
CA SER A 8 5.68 -56.02 -8.04
C SER A 8 4.53 -55.19 -8.60
N LEU A 9 3.28 -55.45 -8.17
CA LEU A 9 2.11 -54.68 -8.61
C LEU A 9 1.93 -53.38 -7.81
N LEU A 10 2.22 -53.39 -6.52
CA LEU A 10 2.14 -52.18 -5.68
C LEU A 10 3.19 -51.12 -6.07
N TYR A 11 4.35 -51.54 -6.58
CA TYR A 11 5.41 -50.61 -6.98
C TYR A 11 5.10 -49.84 -8.29
N TYR A 12 4.32 -50.42 -9.21
CA TYR A 12 4.07 -49.80 -10.51
C TYR A 12 2.95 -48.75 -10.49
N GLU A 13 2.01 -48.84 -9.55
CA GLU A 13 0.90 -47.88 -9.46
C GLU A 13 1.18 -46.71 -8.51
N PHE A 14 1.97 -46.92 -7.45
CA PHE A 14 2.28 -45.84 -6.49
C PHE A 14 3.46 -44.96 -6.91
N LEU A 15 4.44 -45.50 -7.63
CA LEU A 15 5.62 -44.74 -8.06
C LEU A 15 5.28 -43.56 -9.00
N PRO A 16 4.40 -43.68 -10.01
CA PRO A 16 4.05 -42.54 -10.87
C PRO A 16 3.22 -41.47 -10.12
N VAL A 17 2.38 -41.86 -9.15
CA VAL A 17 1.63 -40.90 -8.31
C VAL A 17 2.58 -40.15 -7.37
N LEU A 18 3.57 -40.84 -6.80
CA LEU A 18 4.61 -40.22 -5.98
C LEU A 18 5.54 -39.31 -6.80
N LEU A 19 5.88 -39.69 -8.04
CA LEU A 19 6.66 -38.84 -8.96
C LEU A 19 5.88 -37.59 -9.40
N LEU A 20 4.57 -37.70 -9.63
CA LEU A 20 3.69 -36.55 -9.90
C LEU A 20 3.59 -35.62 -8.68
N LEU A 21 3.52 -36.18 -7.46
CA LEU A 21 3.53 -35.40 -6.22
C LEU A 21 4.88 -34.69 -5.99
N LEU A 22 6.00 -35.31 -6.41
CA LEU A 22 7.34 -34.74 -6.29
C LEU A 22 7.65 -33.63 -7.29
N THR A 23 7.04 -33.61 -8.48
CA THR A 23 7.19 -32.48 -9.43
C THR A 23 6.28 -31.30 -9.10
N THR A 24 5.25 -31.51 -8.27
CA THR A 24 4.45 -30.44 -7.68
C THR A 24 5.04 -29.84 -6.40
N VAL A 25 6.28 -30.21 -6.02
CA VAL A 25 7.04 -29.46 -5.01
C VAL A 25 7.40 -28.12 -5.63
N CYS A 26 6.40 -27.27 -5.52
CA CYS A 26 6.28 -25.91 -5.98
C CYS A 26 7.61 -25.20 -5.73
N ASN A 27 8.20 -24.64 -6.80
CA ASN A 27 9.16 -23.55 -6.68
C ASN A 27 8.42 -22.36 -6.06
N ALA A 28 8.15 -22.44 -4.76
CA ALA A 28 7.66 -21.33 -3.97
C ALA A 28 8.82 -20.34 -3.89
N GLN A 29 8.84 -19.44 -4.86
CA GLN A 29 9.71 -18.28 -4.87
C GLN A 29 9.53 -17.55 -3.53
N SER A 30 10.62 -17.34 -2.79
CA SER A 30 10.56 -16.54 -1.58
C SER A 30 10.84 -15.07 -1.90
N LEU A 31 10.22 -14.18 -1.12
CA LEU A 31 10.60 -12.77 -1.09
C LEU A 31 12.08 -12.67 -0.68
N THR A 32 12.88 -11.99 -1.49
CA THR A 32 14.26 -11.64 -1.14
C THR A 32 14.25 -10.33 -0.37
N ILE A 33 14.65 -10.37 0.91
CA ILE A 33 14.78 -9.17 1.74
C ILE A 33 16.22 -8.65 1.63
N PRO A 34 16.44 -7.35 1.30
CA PRO A 34 17.77 -6.77 1.23
C PRO A 34 18.55 -6.91 2.56
N LYS A 35 19.87 -7.08 2.48
CA LYS A 35 20.74 -7.25 3.65
C LYS A 35 20.54 -6.10 4.65
N GLY A 36 20.31 -6.45 5.91
CA GLY A 36 20.12 -5.50 7.01
C GLY A 36 18.69 -4.99 7.18
N PHE A 37 17.77 -5.39 6.30
CA PHE A 37 16.34 -5.19 6.48
C PHE A 37 15.67 -6.45 7.05
N THR A 38 14.54 -6.25 7.70
CA THR A 38 13.62 -7.30 8.12
C THR A 38 12.21 -6.94 7.66
N LEU A 39 11.38 -7.95 7.40
CA LEU A 39 9.95 -7.71 7.22
C LEU A 39 9.37 -7.15 8.53
N GLN A 40 8.56 -6.11 8.44
CA GLN A 40 7.92 -5.52 9.61
C GLN A 40 7.06 -6.59 10.31
N LYS A 41 7.23 -6.76 11.62
CA LYS A 41 6.64 -7.90 12.37
C LYS A 41 5.15 -7.75 12.66
N SER A 42 4.65 -6.53 12.78
CA SER A 42 3.23 -6.27 13.00
C SER A 42 2.89 -4.86 12.61
N ILE A 43 2.04 -4.74 11.62
CA ILE A 43 1.23 -3.57 11.34
C ILE A 43 -0.17 -3.93 11.88
N LYS A 44 -0.67 -3.18 12.88
CA LYS A 44 -1.84 -3.51 13.72
C LYS A 44 -2.97 -4.26 12.99
N GLY A 45 -3.05 -5.58 13.19
CA GLY A 45 -4.13 -6.44 12.65
C GLY A 45 -4.21 -6.51 11.12
N SER A 46 -3.10 -6.26 10.41
CA SER A 46 -3.05 -6.18 8.95
C SER A 46 -1.86 -6.98 8.37
N ASP A 47 -1.87 -7.18 7.05
CA ASP A 47 -0.82 -7.92 6.36
C ASP A 47 0.45 -7.07 6.26
N ASN A 48 1.60 -7.59 6.67
CA ASN A 48 2.89 -6.89 6.48
C ASN A 48 3.55 -7.26 5.14
N LEU A 49 3.02 -8.31 4.50
CA LEU A 49 3.40 -8.84 3.21
C LEU A 49 2.15 -9.34 2.49
N ILE A 50 1.89 -8.82 1.30
CA ILE A 50 0.85 -9.27 0.40
C ILE A 50 1.52 -10.12 -0.68
N GLN A 51 1.04 -11.34 -0.85
CA GLN A 51 1.40 -12.23 -1.94
C GLN A 51 0.23 -12.37 -2.91
N LYS A 52 0.44 -12.06 -4.18
CA LYS A 52 -0.58 -12.13 -5.23
C LYS A 52 0.11 -12.15 -6.61
N ASP A 53 -0.54 -12.68 -7.63
CA ASP A 53 -0.14 -12.45 -9.03
C ASP A 53 -0.63 -11.05 -9.47
N PHE A 54 0.24 -10.04 -9.35
CA PHE A 54 -0.08 -8.65 -9.70
C PHE A 54 0.07 -8.37 -11.18
N ASP A 55 1.01 -9.04 -11.85
CA ASP A 55 1.31 -8.82 -13.27
C ASP A 55 0.62 -9.80 -14.24
N GLY A 56 -0.03 -10.83 -13.72
CA GLY A 56 -0.89 -11.76 -14.45
C GLY A 56 -0.12 -12.89 -15.13
N ASP A 57 1.11 -13.19 -14.71
CA ASP A 57 1.94 -14.24 -15.30
C ASP A 57 1.74 -15.63 -14.67
N GLY A 58 0.86 -15.74 -13.67
CA GLY A 58 0.56 -16.98 -12.97
C GLY A 58 1.58 -17.34 -11.89
N HIS A 59 2.58 -16.49 -11.62
CA HIS A 59 3.54 -16.66 -10.54
C HIS A 59 3.28 -15.70 -9.38
N PRO A 60 3.70 -16.04 -8.15
CA PRO A 60 3.50 -15.16 -7.01
C PRO A 60 4.42 -13.92 -7.06
N ASP A 61 3.81 -12.75 -6.93
CA ASP A 61 4.49 -11.50 -6.63
C ASP A 61 4.33 -11.10 -5.17
N TYR A 62 5.16 -10.16 -4.74
CA TYR A 62 5.21 -9.69 -3.36
C TYR A 62 5.15 -8.18 -3.29
N PHE A 63 4.41 -7.68 -2.30
CA PHE A 63 4.45 -6.28 -1.87
C PHE A 63 4.41 -6.23 -0.34
N GLY A 64 5.31 -5.48 0.29
CA GLY A 64 5.40 -5.46 1.74
C GLY A 64 6.06 -4.22 2.31
N VAL A 65 6.18 -4.21 3.64
CA VAL A 65 6.89 -3.19 4.39
C VAL A 65 8.09 -3.81 5.07
N ILE A 66 9.26 -3.24 4.82
CA ILE A 66 10.53 -3.66 5.43
C ILE A 66 11.13 -2.54 6.26
N GLU A 67 11.91 -2.92 7.26
CA GLU A 67 12.52 -1.99 8.19
C GLU A 67 13.96 -2.35 8.48
N ARG A 68 14.78 -1.33 8.74
CA ARG A 68 16.16 -1.45 9.21
C ARG A 68 16.31 -0.61 10.47
N GLY A 69 16.42 -1.26 11.61
CA GLY A 69 16.42 -0.58 12.92
C GLY A 69 15.08 0.11 13.19
N GLU A 70 15.09 1.24 13.89
CA GLU A 70 13.88 2.03 14.22
C GLU A 70 13.67 3.24 13.32
N THR A 71 14.66 3.57 12.48
CA THR A 71 14.74 4.85 11.78
C THR A 71 14.43 4.77 10.29
N GLU A 72 14.44 3.56 9.73
CA GLU A 72 14.28 3.37 8.29
C GLU A 72 13.22 2.34 7.98
N VAL A 73 12.15 2.81 7.34
CA VAL A 73 11.05 2.00 6.84
C VAL A 73 10.92 2.26 5.35
N LYS A 74 10.75 1.18 4.58
CA LYS A 74 10.59 1.21 3.13
C LYS A 74 9.50 0.25 2.69
N LEU A 75 8.87 0.58 1.57
CA LEU A 75 8.04 -0.35 0.84
C LEU A 75 8.93 -1.19 -0.08
N ILE A 76 8.58 -2.46 -0.22
CA ILE A 76 9.25 -3.41 -1.10
C ILE A 76 8.22 -4.02 -2.04
N SER A 77 8.62 -4.24 -3.29
CA SER A 77 7.95 -5.19 -4.16
C SER A 77 8.93 -6.09 -4.89
N GLN A 78 8.49 -7.29 -5.23
CA GLN A 78 9.23 -8.23 -6.06
C GLN A 78 8.23 -8.84 -7.05
N LEU A 79 8.49 -8.62 -8.33
CA LEU A 79 7.64 -9.11 -9.42
C LEU A 79 8.33 -10.30 -10.11
N SER A 80 7.57 -11.35 -10.41
CA SER A 80 7.99 -12.55 -11.13
C SER A 80 8.49 -12.19 -12.54
N THR A 81 7.74 -11.36 -13.28
CA THR A 81 8.12 -10.93 -14.65
C THR A 81 9.42 -10.14 -14.71
N LEU A 82 9.84 -9.53 -13.61
CA LEU A 82 11.10 -8.78 -13.51
C LEU A 82 12.30 -9.65 -13.11
N LYS A 83 12.22 -10.98 -13.32
CA LYS A 83 13.23 -11.94 -12.86
C LYS A 83 13.52 -11.75 -11.36
N ASN A 84 12.49 -11.40 -10.59
CA ASN A 84 12.58 -11.18 -9.16
C ASN A 84 13.48 -10.02 -8.74
N LYS A 85 13.63 -9.02 -9.62
CA LYS A 85 14.22 -7.75 -9.23
C LYS A 85 13.40 -7.13 -8.10
N ILE A 86 14.08 -6.74 -7.04
CA ILE A 86 13.48 -6.01 -5.92
C ILE A 86 13.32 -4.54 -6.34
N LEU A 87 12.12 -4.01 -6.15
CA LEU A 87 11.83 -2.58 -6.19
C LEU A 87 11.67 -2.09 -4.76
N LEU A 88 12.34 -0.99 -4.43
CA LEU A 88 12.30 -0.39 -3.11
C LEU A 88 11.83 1.05 -3.25
N SER A 89 11.00 1.49 -2.31
CA SER A 89 10.75 2.90 -2.14
C SER A 89 11.95 3.62 -1.53
N GLU A 90 11.90 4.95 -1.58
CA GLU A 90 12.65 5.77 -0.64
C GLU A 90 12.12 5.58 0.78
N SER A 91 12.85 6.09 1.77
CA SER A 91 12.42 5.99 3.16
C SER A 91 11.10 6.76 3.37
N ILE A 92 10.17 6.13 4.08
CA ILE A 92 8.84 6.67 4.39
C ILE A 92 8.67 6.89 5.90
N GLU A 93 7.76 7.78 6.27
CA GLU A 93 7.34 7.94 7.67
C GLU A 93 6.15 7.03 7.97
N LEU A 94 6.40 5.93 8.69
CA LEU A 94 5.38 4.95 9.03
C LEU A 94 5.36 4.68 10.54
N TYR A 95 4.28 5.12 11.20
CA TYR A 95 4.11 4.92 12.64
C TYR A 95 3.72 3.47 12.95
N ARG A 96 4.67 2.67 13.45
CA ARG A 96 4.48 1.22 13.71
C ARG A 96 3.22 0.88 14.52
N CYS A 97 2.85 1.70 15.50
CA CYS A 97 1.70 1.44 16.38
C CYS A 97 0.36 1.41 15.64
N CYS A 98 0.32 2.02 14.47
CA CYS A 98 -0.88 2.65 13.94
C CYS A 98 -0.91 2.58 12.40
N ALA A 99 0.12 2.06 11.75
CA ALA A 99 0.02 1.78 10.34
C ALA A 99 -0.92 0.59 10.06
N SER A 100 -1.42 0.47 8.83
CA SER A 100 -2.07 -0.72 8.27
C SER A 100 -1.73 -0.90 6.79
N MET A 101 -1.65 -2.13 6.30
CA MET A 101 -1.58 -2.41 4.87
C MET A 101 -2.64 -3.44 4.49
N VAL A 102 -3.48 -3.10 3.51
CA VAL A 102 -4.63 -3.92 3.10
C VAL A 102 -4.72 -3.98 1.58
N LEU A 103 -4.87 -5.19 1.04
CA LEU A 103 -5.22 -5.40 -0.36
C LEU A 103 -6.75 -5.33 -0.54
N LYS A 104 -7.22 -4.40 -1.37
CA LYS A 104 -8.62 -4.31 -1.80
C LYS A 104 -8.69 -4.51 -3.31
N LYS A 105 -9.14 -5.69 -3.75
CA LYS A 105 -9.11 -6.12 -5.15
C LYS A 105 -7.69 -6.13 -5.71
N ASP A 106 -7.30 -5.08 -6.42
CA ASP A 106 -6.02 -4.86 -7.09
C ASP A 106 -5.30 -3.59 -6.59
N VAL A 107 -5.81 -2.97 -5.53
CA VAL A 107 -5.25 -1.77 -4.92
C VAL A 107 -4.72 -2.10 -3.53
N ILE A 108 -3.45 -1.81 -3.30
CA ILE A 108 -2.82 -1.89 -1.99
C ILE A 108 -2.98 -0.54 -1.31
N GLN A 109 -3.67 -0.53 -0.18
CA GLN A 109 -3.83 0.66 0.64
C GLN A 109 -2.87 0.57 1.82
N ILE A 110 -1.93 1.51 1.93
CA ILE A 110 -1.11 1.71 3.11
C ILE A 110 -1.70 2.88 3.87
N THR A 111 -1.92 2.67 5.15
CA THR A 111 -2.42 3.69 6.05
C THR A 111 -1.34 4.03 7.06
N THR A 112 -1.17 5.33 7.32
CA THR A 112 -0.42 5.83 8.46
C THR A 112 -1.44 6.46 9.41
N ASP A 113 -1.91 5.71 10.42
CA ASP A 113 -2.82 6.27 11.41
C ASP A 113 -2.03 7.07 12.45
N PHE A 114 -2.42 8.31 12.69
CA PHE A 114 -2.03 9.05 13.89
C PHE A 114 -3.19 9.91 14.34
N THR A 115 -4.14 9.33 15.09
CA THR A 115 -5.33 10.03 15.59
C THR A 115 -4.94 11.41 16.17
N PRO A 116 -5.51 12.52 15.68
CA PRO A 116 -6.72 12.64 14.85
C PRO A 116 -6.47 12.72 13.33
N THR A 117 -5.23 12.55 12.87
CA THR A 117 -4.84 12.64 11.46
C THR A 117 -4.53 11.27 10.85
N PHE A 118 -5.02 11.01 9.65
CA PHE A 118 -4.79 9.74 8.96
C PHE A 118 -4.45 10.02 7.51
N ALA A 119 -3.52 9.25 6.94
CA ALA A 119 -3.24 9.28 5.51
C ALA A 119 -3.35 7.88 4.92
N HIS A 120 -3.99 7.78 3.77
CA HIS A 120 -4.13 6.54 3.00
C HIS A 120 -3.44 6.71 1.64
N TYR A 121 -2.39 5.94 1.41
CA TYR A 121 -1.69 5.84 0.14
C TYR A 121 -2.19 4.61 -0.62
N LYS A 122 -2.69 4.80 -1.83
CA LYS A 122 -3.26 3.73 -2.66
C LYS A 122 -2.33 3.42 -3.82
N PHE A 123 -1.76 2.23 -3.82
CA PHE A 123 -0.88 1.72 -4.87
C PHE A 123 -1.59 0.69 -5.74
N ARG A 124 -1.27 0.68 -7.04
CA ARG A 124 -1.72 -0.34 -7.98
C ARG A 124 -0.57 -0.68 -8.93
N TYR A 125 -0.46 -1.94 -9.31
CA TYR A 125 0.49 -2.35 -10.35
C TYR A 125 0.16 -1.68 -11.69
N ASP A 126 1.17 -1.09 -12.32
CA ASP A 126 1.08 -0.52 -13.65
C ASP A 126 1.97 -1.32 -14.61
N GLY A 127 1.34 -2.15 -15.44
CA GLY A 127 2.03 -2.99 -16.42
C GLY A 127 2.82 -2.22 -17.49
N ARG A 128 2.59 -0.92 -17.68
CA ARG A 128 3.40 -0.10 -18.60
C ARG A 128 4.78 0.23 -18.04
N SER A 129 4.87 0.43 -16.73
CA SER A 129 6.11 0.75 -16.03
C SER A 129 6.73 -0.47 -15.33
N SER A 130 6.03 -1.60 -15.33
CA SER A 130 6.35 -2.80 -14.54
C SER A 130 6.67 -2.44 -13.09
N ASN A 131 5.85 -1.57 -12.50
CA ASN A 131 6.06 -1.00 -11.18
C ASN A 131 4.71 -0.70 -10.51
N PHE A 132 4.69 -0.50 -9.20
CA PHE A 132 3.52 0.02 -8.52
C PHE A 132 3.47 1.53 -8.65
N GLN A 133 2.31 2.06 -9.01
CA GLN A 133 2.03 3.50 -9.07
C GLN A 133 1.17 3.91 -7.88
N LEU A 134 1.46 5.05 -7.27
CA LEU A 134 0.52 5.72 -6.38
C LEU A 134 -0.64 6.29 -7.22
N ILE A 135 -1.84 5.74 -7.02
CA ILE A 135 -3.05 6.08 -7.77
C ILE A 135 -4.03 6.95 -6.97
N GLY A 136 -3.86 7.01 -5.65
CA GLY A 136 -4.66 7.89 -4.82
C GLY A 136 -4.03 8.19 -3.47
N TYR A 137 -4.46 9.31 -2.90
CA TYR A 137 -4.08 9.78 -1.58
C TYR A 137 -5.32 10.33 -0.90
N ASP A 138 -5.72 9.76 0.23
CA ASP A 138 -6.75 10.36 1.08
C ASP A 138 -6.12 10.82 2.38
N ALA A 139 -6.63 11.90 2.95
CA ALA A 139 -6.26 12.33 4.27
C ALA A 139 -7.47 12.74 5.09
N ILE A 140 -7.38 12.51 6.39
CA ILE A 140 -8.30 13.06 7.39
C ILE A 140 -7.45 13.92 8.30
N GLU A 141 -7.92 15.14 8.56
CA GLU A 141 -7.25 16.07 9.45
C GLU A 141 -8.24 16.64 10.46
N GLY A 142 -7.82 16.76 11.72
CA GLY A 142 -8.62 17.39 12.78
C GLY A 142 -9.56 16.45 13.55
N GLY A 143 -10.18 16.98 14.59
CA GLY A 143 -11.02 16.26 15.54
C GLY A 143 -12.53 16.44 15.31
N THR A 144 -13.33 16.01 16.28
CA THR A 144 -14.81 15.98 16.19
C THR A 144 -15.46 17.34 15.94
N THR A 145 -14.81 18.44 16.30
CA THR A 145 -15.36 19.80 16.23
C THR A 145 -14.74 20.66 15.12
N GLU A 146 -13.57 20.31 14.62
CA GLU A 146 -12.85 21.03 13.57
C GLU A 146 -11.97 20.04 12.83
N GLY A 147 -12.12 20.01 11.50
CA GLY A 147 -11.45 19.02 10.68
C GLY A 147 -12.21 18.69 9.40
N GLY A 148 -11.71 17.70 8.70
CA GLY A 148 -12.26 17.29 7.42
C GLY A 148 -11.47 16.18 6.78
N SER A 149 -11.84 15.90 5.54
CA SER A 149 -11.16 14.92 4.71
C SER A 149 -10.82 15.52 3.35
N SER A 150 -9.72 15.07 2.77
CA SER A 150 -9.38 15.29 1.37
C SER A 150 -9.16 13.96 0.66
N SER A 151 -9.38 13.97 -0.65
CA SER A 151 -9.03 12.87 -1.54
C SER A 151 -8.41 13.43 -2.81
N PHE A 152 -7.31 12.81 -3.23
CA PHE A 152 -6.64 13.08 -4.47
C PHE A 152 -6.60 11.82 -5.32
N ASN A 153 -7.38 11.80 -6.40
CA ASN A 153 -7.29 10.79 -7.44
C ASN A 153 -6.18 11.18 -8.43
N LEU A 154 -5.06 10.47 -8.36
CA LEU A 154 -3.86 10.72 -9.16
C LEU A 154 -3.96 10.18 -10.59
N LEU A 155 -4.97 9.34 -10.88
CA LEU A 155 -5.26 8.89 -12.24
C LEU A 155 -6.02 9.95 -13.03
N THR A 156 -6.95 10.66 -12.38
CA THR A 156 -7.75 11.71 -13.01
C THR A 156 -7.25 13.12 -12.70
N ASN A 157 -6.18 13.24 -11.92
CA ASN A 157 -5.65 14.51 -11.42
C ASN A 157 -6.72 15.36 -10.71
N THR A 158 -7.66 14.71 -10.02
CA THR A 158 -8.78 15.38 -9.36
C THR A 158 -8.59 15.37 -7.86
N TYR A 159 -8.51 16.56 -7.28
CA TYR A 159 -8.48 16.78 -5.85
C TYR A 159 -9.84 17.28 -5.38
N GLU A 160 -10.31 16.77 -4.25
CA GLU A 160 -11.50 17.24 -3.57
C GLU A 160 -11.31 17.25 -2.06
N ASN A 161 -11.99 18.17 -1.38
CA ASN A 161 -12.03 18.18 0.08
C ASN A 161 -13.39 18.56 0.65
N ASN A 162 -13.57 18.19 1.91
CA ASN A 162 -14.72 18.55 2.71
C ASN A 162 -14.23 18.82 4.14
N PHE A 163 -14.27 20.09 4.54
CA PHE A 163 -13.78 20.56 5.84
C PHE A 163 -14.87 21.30 6.60
N SER A 164 -14.72 21.36 7.91
CA SER A 164 -15.60 22.06 8.83
C SER A 164 -14.79 22.69 9.96
N TYR A 165 -15.34 23.73 10.57
CA TYR A 165 -14.75 24.39 11.73
C TYR A 165 -15.83 24.69 12.78
N TYR A 166 -15.42 24.83 14.04
CA TYR A 166 -16.32 25.26 15.11
C TYR A 166 -16.42 26.79 15.14
N ASP A 167 -17.62 27.35 14.93
CA ASP A 167 -17.89 28.78 15.09
C ASP A 167 -18.20 29.07 16.56
N HIS A 168 -17.25 29.66 17.28
CA HIS A 168 -17.41 30.00 18.70
C HIS A 168 -18.47 31.07 18.96
N LYS A 169 -18.81 31.93 17.98
CA LYS A 169 -19.87 32.93 18.16
C LYS A 169 -21.25 32.26 18.08
N LYS A 170 -21.39 31.28 17.17
CA LYS A 170 -22.65 30.55 16.96
C LYS A 170 -22.77 29.26 17.76
N GLN A 171 -21.70 28.83 18.43
CA GLN A 171 -21.62 27.57 19.18
C GLN A 171 -22.04 26.34 18.35
N GLN A 172 -21.57 26.28 17.10
CA GLN A 172 -21.92 25.20 16.17
C GLN A 172 -20.78 24.89 15.18
N VAL A 173 -20.77 23.68 14.64
CA VAL A 173 -19.89 23.30 13.52
C VAL A 173 -20.44 23.86 12.22
N VAL A 174 -19.59 24.52 11.43
CA VAL A 174 -19.91 25.12 10.14
C VAL A 174 -19.07 24.45 9.05
N SER A 175 -19.73 23.90 8.04
CA SER A 175 -19.07 23.35 6.86
C SER A 175 -18.45 24.45 6.01
N CYS A 176 -17.22 24.24 5.58
CA CYS A 176 -16.59 25.05 4.55
C CYS A 176 -17.15 24.68 3.17
N PRO A 177 -17.15 25.60 2.20
CA PRO A 177 -17.39 25.25 0.82
C PRO A 177 -16.39 24.18 0.36
N ALA A 178 -16.89 23.07 -0.18
CA ALA A 178 -16.06 22.00 -0.72
C ALA A 178 -15.20 22.54 -1.87
N VAL A 179 -13.91 22.24 -1.85
CA VAL A 179 -13.01 22.58 -2.95
C VAL A 179 -12.91 21.37 -3.88
N LYS A 180 -13.05 21.62 -5.18
CA LYS A 180 -12.74 20.65 -6.24
C LYS A 180 -11.76 21.29 -7.22
N ALA A 181 -10.61 20.65 -7.41
CA ALA A 181 -9.54 21.18 -8.25
C ALA A 181 -8.97 20.10 -9.16
N LYS A 182 -8.47 20.51 -10.33
CA LYS A 182 -7.69 19.65 -11.22
C LYS A 182 -6.21 19.98 -11.05
N LEU A 183 -5.44 19.06 -10.48
CA LEU A 183 -4.04 19.25 -10.13
C LEU A 183 -3.18 18.25 -10.89
N THR A 184 -2.37 18.74 -11.83
CA THR A 184 -1.42 17.89 -12.55
C THR A 184 -0.16 17.75 -11.73
N ILE A 185 0.14 16.53 -11.29
CA ILE A 185 1.45 16.20 -10.72
C ILE A 185 2.11 15.07 -11.51
N GLN A 186 3.43 14.96 -11.41
CA GLN A 186 4.14 13.84 -12.01
C GLN A 186 3.69 12.52 -11.38
N LYS A 187 3.56 11.48 -12.19
CA LYS A 187 3.30 10.12 -11.75
C LYS A 187 4.35 9.69 -10.73
N ILE A 188 3.90 9.12 -9.62
CA ILE A 188 4.76 8.64 -8.53
C ILE A 188 4.79 7.11 -8.60
N LEU A 189 5.94 6.55 -8.93
CA LEU A 189 6.18 5.11 -8.85
C LEU A 189 6.62 4.73 -7.43
N LEU A 190 6.55 3.43 -7.09
CA LEU A 190 7.02 2.91 -5.81
C LEU A 190 8.44 3.36 -5.52
N THR A 191 9.31 3.29 -6.53
CA THR A 191 10.72 3.65 -6.45
C THR A 191 10.97 5.14 -6.22
N ASP A 192 9.99 5.99 -6.52
CA ASP A 192 10.05 7.44 -6.29
C ASP A 192 9.28 7.85 -5.02
N PHE A 193 8.56 6.92 -4.40
CA PHE A 193 7.74 7.18 -3.22
C PHE A 193 8.61 7.23 -1.96
N GLY A 194 8.37 8.20 -1.09
CA GLY A 194 9.11 8.46 0.14
C GLY A 194 8.69 9.79 0.75
N GLN A 195 9.44 10.24 1.76
CA GLN A 195 9.16 11.50 2.48
C GLN A 195 8.94 12.71 1.55
N LYS A 196 9.65 12.81 0.43
CA LYS A 196 9.45 13.91 -0.53
C LYS A 196 8.04 13.87 -1.15
N ALA A 197 7.58 12.68 -1.56
CA ALA A 197 6.23 12.49 -2.09
C ALA A 197 5.17 12.75 -1.01
N GLU A 198 5.39 12.25 0.21
CA GLU A 198 4.49 12.46 1.36
C GLU A 198 4.34 13.96 1.66
N ARG A 199 5.45 14.70 1.78
CA ARG A 199 5.42 16.15 2.02
C ARG A 199 4.74 16.93 0.90
N MET A 200 4.95 16.52 -0.36
CA MET A 200 4.26 17.15 -1.49
C MET A 200 2.74 16.98 -1.40
N LEU A 201 2.28 15.74 -1.14
CA LEU A 201 0.85 15.44 -1.00
C LEU A 201 0.22 16.17 0.19
N LYS A 202 0.93 16.20 1.33
CA LYS A 202 0.52 16.98 2.50
C LYS A 202 0.45 18.47 2.20
N GLY A 203 1.45 19.02 1.51
CA GLY A 203 1.47 20.44 1.12
C GLY A 203 0.31 20.82 0.19
N ILE A 204 -0.18 19.88 -0.64
CA ILE A 204 -1.40 20.07 -1.42
C ILE A 204 -2.61 20.19 -0.49
N ASN A 205 -2.78 19.29 0.48
CA ASN A 205 -3.86 19.42 1.47
C ASN A 205 -3.80 20.77 2.18
N GLU A 206 -2.66 21.11 2.77
CA GLU A 206 -2.46 22.35 3.53
C GLU A 206 -2.76 23.61 2.70
N LYS A 207 -2.49 23.58 1.39
CA LYS A 207 -2.79 24.68 0.47
C LYS A 207 -4.28 24.85 0.21
N TYR A 208 -5.04 23.75 0.14
CA TYR A 208 -6.46 23.75 -0.21
C TYR A 208 -7.39 23.62 0.99
N ILE A 209 -6.86 23.43 2.20
CA ILE A 209 -7.62 23.57 3.44
C ILE A 209 -8.08 25.03 3.54
N PRO A 210 -9.41 25.29 3.65
CA PRO A 210 -9.92 26.63 3.87
C PRO A 210 -9.34 27.15 5.19
N ARG A 211 -8.41 28.11 5.12
CA ARG A 211 -7.96 28.82 6.31
C ARG A 211 -9.18 29.55 6.87
N LYS A 212 -9.34 29.57 8.21
CA LYS A 212 -10.26 30.48 8.89
C LYS A 212 -10.09 31.83 8.22
N ALA A 213 -11.07 32.27 7.45
CA ALA A 213 -11.10 33.65 6.99
C ALA A 213 -10.99 34.46 8.28
N ASP A 214 -9.95 35.29 8.37
CA ASP A 214 -9.68 36.16 9.50
C ASP A 214 -10.84 37.17 9.61
N LYS A 215 -11.98 36.71 10.13
CA LYS A 215 -13.20 37.50 10.32
C LYS A 215 -13.16 38.19 11.69
N SER A 216 -11.97 38.69 12.03
CA SER A 216 -11.76 39.71 13.05
C SER A 216 -12.07 41.13 12.52
N SER A 217 -12.48 41.27 11.26
CA SER A 217 -12.78 42.56 10.62
C SER A 217 -14.09 42.56 9.82
N ILE A 218 -15.22 42.20 10.44
CA ILE A 218 -16.57 42.74 10.16
C ILE A 218 -17.37 42.77 11.47
#